data_AF-A0A256XKS7-F1
#
_entry.id   AF-A0A256XKS7-F1
#
_cell.length_a   1.000
_cell.length_b   1.000
_cell.length_c   1.000
_cell.angle_alpha   90.00
_cell.angle_beta   90.00
_cell.angle_gamma   90.00
#
_symmetry.space_group_name_H-M   'P 1'
#
loop_
_entity.id
_entity.type
_entity.pdbx_description
1 polymer ?
#
loop_
_entity_poly.entity_id
_entity_poly.type
_entity_poly.pdbx_seq_one_letter_code
_entity_poly.pdbx_strand_id
1 'polypeptide(L)'
;MSERDVIGFYKDHRIQKIRPITARKGRRSKCQLRTMSVSSVALDIAKSLSKKEEFLKKVTERLIEEGKIEEAVKVAQALRSKDASGTIFFLINELVKTKQSDKALLFLRKIMPFLDFSDFSVKLFTKELFENLLHSGKDGDLLIFLDAIPLKGQPYYLKTAAKCFLKVGKTDIAMNIAKKLEKIQPVEASSVYSDILEKKVEIEQYDDALQMIREIKEKTLRENLLADFGRYLLEKGDKLFEMAEKMKREEKVFFFRDIGKFLGKEGKHKVLLKLLEGCENTEKILSEVSEGLLSIGRIEDALAVAEKIRDKIEFTYLSIISKAVNILVEEGKLDEAFKLAEKTKDTPFFYGCISKLFGGYVGVKNSEKAREILNLVEDEKEVENIVSNPSSAYIIAKSNLSAKEVLEIFEKLNVSPHLINLIYAYRGLEKFDDALTVAEILHEPLKSKMIYEIGEELILKGESYKALEIARKFNHQDLEAKASGDIVFQCLRKGKIYEALKIAGEIRNKKLRKEIYNMIADHVLRCS
;
A
#
# COMPACT_ATOMS: atom_id res chain seq x y z
N MET A 1 35.71 78.15 12.28
CA MET A 1 36.17 77.16 11.27
C MET A 1 36.25 75.76 11.89
N SER A 2 35.13 75.09 12.14
CA SER A 2 35.14 73.70 12.67
C SER A 2 33.81 72.95 12.49
N GLU A 3 33.18 73.02 11.30
CA GLU A 3 32.00 72.20 10.98
C GLU A 3 32.24 71.26 9.79
N ARG A 4 33.34 70.51 9.86
CA ARG A 4 33.63 69.45 8.90
C ARG A 4 34.10 68.23 9.68
N ASP A 5 33.27 67.18 9.66
CA ASP A 5 33.63 65.90 10.23
C ASP A 5 34.42 65.11 9.17
N VAL A 6 35.51 64.47 9.59
CA VAL A 6 36.30 63.59 8.74
C VAL A 6 35.55 62.26 8.64
N ILE A 7 35.10 61.92 7.43
CA ILE A 7 34.30 60.71 7.17
C ILE A 7 35.12 59.57 6.58
N GLY A 8 36.40 59.81 6.30
CA GLY A 8 37.32 58.83 5.77
C GLY A 8 38.61 59.48 5.33
N PHE A 9 39.53 58.67 4.80
CA PHE A 9 40.78 59.13 4.25
C PHE A 9 41.01 58.48 2.90
N TYR A 10 41.63 59.20 1.97
CA TYR A 10 42.10 58.62 0.72
C TYR A 10 43.57 58.91 0.52
N LYS A 11 44.27 58.00 -0.16
CA LYS A 11 45.68 58.17 -0.51
C LYS A 11 45.77 58.88 -1.85
N ASP A 12 46.29 60.10 -1.84
CA ASP A 12 46.54 60.86 -3.06
C ASP A 12 47.88 60.40 -3.66
N HIS A 13 47.79 59.58 -4.70
CA HIS A 13 48.95 58.94 -5.32
C HIS A 13 49.88 59.91 -6.06
N ARG A 14 49.44 61.15 -6.35
CA ARG A 14 50.29 62.14 -7.03
C ARG A 14 51.33 62.78 -6.12
N ILE A 15 51.08 62.78 -4.81
CA ILE A 15 51.94 63.40 -3.79
C ILE A 15 52.28 62.44 -2.64
N GLN A 16 51.93 61.16 -2.79
CA GLN A 16 52.12 60.09 -1.82
C GLN A 16 51.67 60.44 -0.38
N LYS A 17 50.59 61.23 -0.22
CA LYS A 17 50.05 61.60 1.10
C LYS A 17 48.60 61.17 1.26
N ILE A 18 48.24 60.76 2.47
CA ILE A 18 46.86 60.42 2.84
C ILE A 18 46.16 61.72 3.28
N ARG A 19 45.01 62.03 2.67
CA ARG A 19 44.22 63.23 2.97
C ARG A 19 42.85 62.85 3.55
N PRO A 20 42.34 63.62 4.53
CA PRO A 20 41.00 63.41 5.07
C PRO A 20 39.94 63.83 4.06
N ILE A 21 38.97 62.94 3.82
CA ILE A 21 37.71 63.26 3.17
C ILE A 21 36.84 63.94 4.23
N THR A 22 36.55 65.22 4.03
CA THR A 22 35.68 65.97 4.92
C THR A 22 34.34 66.20 4.27
N ALA A 23 33.26 65.86 4.98
CA ALA A 23 31.91 66.22 4.57
C ALA A 23 31.47 67.48 5.32
N ARG A 24 30.91 68.46 4.61
CA ARG A 24 30.18 69.55 5.24
C ARG A 24 28.94 68.96 5.90
N LYS A 25 28.68 69.30 7.17
CA LYS A 25 27.36 69.08 7.80
C LYS A 25 26.32 69.86 6.99
N GLY A 26 25.77 69.22 5.96
CA GLY A 26 24.59 69.74 5.28
C GLY A 26 23.51 69.88 6.34
N ARG A 27 22.84 71.04 6.39
CA ARG A 27 21.60 71.22 7.14
C ARG A 27 20.72 70.03 6.77
N ARG A 28 20.56 69.09 7.71
CA ARG A 28 19.49 68.10 7.63
C ARG A 28 18.23 68.96 7.61
N SER A 29 17.67 69.19 6.42
CA SER A 29 16.23 69.32 6.33
C SER A 29 15.72 68.15 7.15
N LYS A 30 14.99 68.45 8.24
CA LYS A 30 14.23 67.43 8.94
C LYS A 30 13.28 66.89 7.89
N CYS A 31 13.73 65.89 7.15
CA CYS A 31 12.90 65.17 6.22
C CYS A 31 11.77 64.65 7.11
N GLN A 32 10.56 65.08 6.82
CA GLN A 32 9.33 64.71 7.54
C GLN A 32 9.02 63.20 7.41
N LEU A 33 9.99 62.37 7.03
CA LEU A 33 9.93 60.91 7.01
C LEU A 33 9.91 60.26 8.40
N ARG A 34 10.05 61.04 9.49
CA ARG A 34 10.13 60.48 10.85
C ARG A 34 8.81 60.02 11.47
N THR A 35 7.70 60.05 10.74
CA THR A 35 6.38 59.59 11.23
C THR A 35 5.63 58.68 10.26
N MET A 36 6.20 58.35 9.09
CA MET A 36 5.52 57.45 8.15
C MET A 36 5.78 55.99 8.52
N SER A 37 4.71 55.20 8.63
CA SER A 37 4.80 53.75 8.83
C SER A 37 5.50 53.08 7.64
N VAL A 38 6.16 51.93 7.87
CA VAL A 38 6.85 51.21 6.78
C VAL A 38 5.84 50.81 5.69
N SER A 39 4.63 50.43 6.11
CA SER A 39 3.54 50.11 5.18
C SER A 39 3.16 51.28 4.27
N SER A 40 3.08 52.51 4.77
CA SER A 40 2.77 53.69 3.94
C SER A 40 3.88 54.00 2.93
N VAL A 41 5.15 53.88 3.33
CA VAL A 41 6.29 54.10 2.43
C VAL A 41 6.30 53.03 1.34
N ALA A 42 6.10 51.76 1.70
CA ALA A 42 6.05 50.66 0.74
C ALA A 42 4.90 50.83 -0.27
N LEU A 43 3.71 51.23 0.19
CA LEU A 43 2.56 51.46 -0.69
C LEU A 43 2.78 52.64 -1.64
N ASP A 44 3.45 53.72 -1.20
CA ASP A 44 3.78 54.85 -2.08
C ASP A 44 4.84 54.47 -3.12
N ILE A 45 5.87 53.71 -2.74
CA ILE A 45 6.86 53.18 -3.68
C ILE A 45 6.18 52.27 -4.71
N ALA A 46 5.28 51.39 -4.26
CA ALA A 46 4.58 50.47 -5.14
C ALA A 46 3.77 51.17 -6.24
N LYS A 47 3.32 52.42 -6.04
CA LYS A 47 2.58 53.19 -7.07
C LYS A 47 3.44 53.53 -8.29
N SER A 48 4.76 53.64 -8.13
CA SER A 48 5.68 54.02 -9.23
C SER A 48 6.38 52.83 -9.88
N LEU A 49 6.18 51.61 -9.38
CA LEU A 49 6.86 50.41 -9.89
C LEU A 49 6.03 49.67 -10.95
N SER A 50 6.69 49.25 -12.03
CA SER A 50 6.10 48.37 -13.05
C SER A 50 5.78 46.97 -12.52
N LYS A 51 6.59 46.47 -11.58
CA LYS A 51 6.41 45.18 -10.89
C LYS A 51 5.93 45.34 -9.44
N LYS A 52 4.92 46.18 -9.23
CA LYS A 52 4.44 46.53 -7.89
C LYS A 52 4.06 45.32 -7.03
N GLU A 53 3.51 44.27 -7.60
CA GLU A 53 3.02 43.10 -6.84
C GLU A 53 4.16 42.22 -6.34
N GLU A 54 5.19 41.97 -7.17
CA GLU A 54 6.40 41.25 -6.74
C GLU A 54 7.11 42.01 -5.61
N PHE A 55 7.15 43.34 -5.71
CA PHE A 55 7.69 44.19 -4.65
C PHE A 55 6.87 44.10 -3.36
N LEU A 56 5.54 44.30 -3.43
CA LEU A 56 4.65 44.23 -2.27
C LEU A 56 4.67 42.84 -1.62
N LYS A 57 4.80 41.77 -2.42
CA LYS A 57 5.00 40.40 -1.96
C LYS A 57 6.24 40.28 -1.07
N LYS A 58 7.42 40.66 -1.59
CA LYS A 58 8.68 40.59 -0.84
C LYS A 58 8.67 41.45 0.42
N VAL A 59 8.08 42.65 0.34
CA VAL A 59 7.91 43.52 1.52
C VAL A 59 7.01 42.86 2.56
N THR A 60 5.90 42.26 2.15
CA THR A 60 4.98 41.55 3.05
C THR A 60 5.69 40.38 3.73
N GLU A 61 6.39 39.53 2.98
CA GLU A 61 7.17 38.41 3.51
C GLU A 61 8.19 38.88 4.54
N ARG A 62 8.93 39.95 4.23
CA ARG A 62 9.92 40.51 5.16
C ARG A 62 9.31 41.08 6.43
N LEU A 63 8.17 41.76 6.32
CA LEU A 63 7.46 42.27 7.50
C LEU A 63 6.94 41.14 8.38
N ILE A 64 6.56 40.00 7.80
CA ILE A 64 6.18 38.80 8.54
C ILE A 64 7.37 38.19 9.27
N GLU A 65 8.51 38.02 8.59
CA GLU A 65 9.76 37.53 9.19
C GLU A 65 10.23 38.40 10.36
N GLU A 66 10.00 39.71 10.29
CA GLU A 66 10.33 40.67 11.35
C GLU A 66 9.25 40.75 12.46
N GLY A 67 8.17 39.96 12.39
CA GLY A 67 7.07 39.97 13.36
C GLY A 67 6.19 41.22 13.30
N LYS A 68 6.32 42.07 12.28
CA LYS A 68 5.55 43.31 12.08
C LYS A 68 4.22 43.02 11.38
N ILE A 69 3.43 42.14 11.98
CA ILE A 69 2.24 41.56 11.36
C ILE A 69 1.19 42.62 10.95
N GLU A 70 1.00 43.69 11.72
CA GLU A 70 0.02 44.74 11.39
C GLU A 70 0.42 45.55 10.15
N GLU A 71 1.72 45.81 9.98
CA GLU A 71 2.22 46.47 8.77
C GLU A 71 2.13 45.53 7.57
N ALA A 72 2.45 44.23 7.77
CA ALA A 72 2.31 43.21 6.73
C ALA A 72 0.87 43.12 6.22
N VAL A 73 -0.14 43.13 7.11
CA VAL A 73 -1.57 43.14 6.71
C VAL A 73 -1.92 44.36 5.86
N LYS A 74 -1.42 45.54 6.19
CA LYS A 74 -1.67 46.76 5.40
C LYS A 74 -1.07 46.69 4.00
N VAL A 75 0.16 46.17 3.89
CA VAL A 75 0.84 45.99 2.60
C VAL A 75 0.14 44.89 1.78
N ALA A 76 -0.22 43.78 2.41
CA ALA A 76 -0.86 42.65 1.75
C ALA A 76 -2.26 42.98 1.22
N GLN A 77 -3.01 43.89 1.85
CA GLN A 77 -4.31 44.37 1.35
C GLN A 77 -4.23 45.05 -0.02
N ALA A 78 -3.04 45.49 -0.45
CA ALA A 78 -2.82 46.06 -1.78
C ALA A 78 -2.47 45.03 -2.85
N LEU A 79 -2.22 43.76 -2.47
CA LEU A 79 -2.01 42.66 -3.41
C LEU A 79 -3.36 42.26 -4.01
N ARG A 80 -3.51 42.40 -5.33
CA ARG A 80 -4.74 42.04 -6.07
C ARG A 80 -4.55 40.90 -7.07
N SER A 81 -3.34 40.36 -7.21
CA SER A 81 -3.08 39.27 -8.15
C SER A 81 -3.24 37.89 -7.54
N LYS A 82 -3.54 36.96 -8.44
CA LYS A 82 -3.56 35.53 -8.15
C LYS A 82 -2.21 35.02 -7.64
N ASP A 83 -1.11 35.59 -8.13
CA ASP A 83 0.27 35.18 -7.78
C ASP A 83 0.67 35.55 -6.33
N ALA A 84 -0.16 36.35 -5.65
CA ALA A 84 0.02 36.71 -4.25
C ALA A 84 -0.55 35.67 -3.26
N SER A 85 -1.22 34.61 -3.75
CA SER A 85 -1.87 33.59 -2.92
C SER A 85 -0.95 33.06 -1.82
N GLY A 86 0.26 32.60 -2.17
CA GLY A 86 1.21 32.03 -1.22
C GLY A 86 1.59 32.97 -0.06
N THR A 87 1.90 34.23 -0.36
CA THR A 87 2.31 35.23 0.64
C THR A 87 1.16 35.63 1.56
N ILE A 88 -0.04 35.72 0.99
CA ILE A 88 -1.28 35.96 1.71
C ILE A 88 -1.56 34.80 2.68
N PHE A 89 -1.39 33.54 2.26
CA PHE A 89 -1.57 32.38 3.14
C PHE A 89 -0.50 32.31 4.23
N PHE A 90 0.74 32.64 3.91
CA PHE A 90 1.82 32.72 4.89
C PHE A 90 1.48 33.72 6.00
N LEU A 91 0.97 34.90 5.63
CA LEU A 91 0.51 35.91 6.59
C LEU A 91 -0.66 35.40 7.46
N ILE A 92 -1.64 34.71 6.85
CA ILE A 92 -2.76 34.13 7.59
C ILE A 92 -2.25 33.10 8.59
N ASN A 93 -1.31 32.23 8.19
CA ASN A 93 -0.76 31.23 9.10
C ASN A 93 -0.04 31.89 10.28
N GLU A 94 0.77 32.92 10.04
CA GLU A 94 1.45 33.63 11.12
C GLU A 94 0.48 34.40 12.05
N LEU A 95 -0.59 34.98 11.50
CA LEU A 95 -1.68 35.54 12.32
C LEU A 95 -2.34 34.48 13.21
N VAL A 96 -2.53 33.28 12.69
CA VAL A 96 -3.13 32.16 13.41
C VAL A 96 -2.18 31.63 14.49
N LYS A 97 -0.91 31.40 14.17
CA LYS A 97 0.12 30.96 15.13
C LYS A 97 0.30 31.95 16.29
N THR A 98 0.18 33.24 16.00
CA THR A 98 0.24 34.31 17.01
C THR A 98 -1.09 34.53 17.77
N LYS A 99 -2.06 33.61 17.64
CA LYS A 99 -3.39 33.65 18.28
C LYS A 99 -4.23 34.88 17.89
N GLN A 100 -3.95 35.52 16.76
CA GLN A 100 -4.69 36.67 16.23
C GLN A 100 -5.78 36.24 15.24
N SER A 101 -6.55 35.20 15.58
CA SER A 101 -7.49 34.55 14.66
C SER A 101 -8.60 35.48 14.13
N ASP A 102 -9.01 36.52 14.89
CA ASP A 102 -9.98 37.52 14.41
C ASP A 102 -9.43 38.36 13.25
N LYS A 103 -8.16 38.76 13.37
CA LYS A 103 -7.46 39.51 12.33
C LYS A 103 -7.23 38.62 11.11
N ALA A 104 -6.89 37.35 11.31
CA ALA A 104 -6.77 36.36 10.24
C ALA A 104 -8.07 36.23 9.44
N LEU A 105 -9.21 36.06 10.13
CA LEU A 105 -10.53 35.95 9.51
C LEU A 105 -10.96 37.24 8.80
N LEU A 106 -10.79 38.40 9.45
CA LEU A 106 -11.12 39.69 8.85
C LEU A 106 -10.28 39.94 7.59
N PHE A 107 -8.99 39.61 7.64
CA PHE A 107 -8.11 39.72 6.50
C PHE A 107 -8.55 38.77 5.39
N LEU A 108 -8.80 37.50 5.70
CA LEU A 108 -9.28 36.48 4.77
C LEU A 108 -10.59 36.88 4.08
N ARG A 109 -11.58 37.43 4.82
CA ARG A 109 -12.83 37.93 4.24
C ARG A 109 -12.59 39.04 3.21
N LYS A 110 -11.63 39.95 3.44
CA LYS A 110 -11.33 41.07 2.52
C LYS A 110 -10.70 40.61 1.21
N ILE A 111 -9.86 39.58 1.29
CA ILE A 111 -9.08 39.10 0.13
C ILE A 111 -9.80 37.99 -0.64
N MET A 112 -10.81 37.37 -0.03
CA MET A 112 -11.51 36.19 -0.56
C MET A 112 -11.98 36.33 -2.01
N PRO A 113 -12.51 37.49 -2.47
CA PRO A 113 -12.90 37.67 -3.87
C PRO A 113 -11.75 37.56 -4.88
N PHE A 114 -10.50 37.65 -4.43
CA PHE A 114 -9.30 37.63 -5.28
C PHE A 114 -8.56 36.29 -5.23
N LEU A 115 -8.98 35.35 -4.38
CA LEU A 115 -8.32 34.05 -4.23
C LEU A 115 -8.77 33.06 -5.30
N ASP A 116 -7.81 32.35 -5.90
CA ASP A 116 -8.08 31.21 -6.77
C ASP A 116 -8.13 29.93 -5.91
N PHE A 117 -9.33 29.52 -5.52
CA PHE A 117 -9.55 28.32 -4.69
C PHE A 117 -9.18 27.00 -5.37
N SER A 118 -8.81 27.02 -6.65
CA SER A 118 -8.28 25.85 -7.36
C SER A 118 -6.78 25.62 -7.11
N ASP A 119 -6.05 26.63 -6.62
CA ASP A 119 -4.61 26.54 -6.33
C ASP A 119 -4.33 25.57 -5.16
N PHE A 120 -3.44 24.60 -5.40
CA PHE A 120 -3.03 23.58 -4.43
C PHE A 120 -2.40 24.19 -3.17
N SER A 121 -1.76 25.35 -3.29
CA SER A 121 -1.17 26.06 -2.16
C SER A 121 -2.23 26.42 -1.12
N VAL A 122 -3.46 26.76 -1.55
CA VAL A 122 -4.57 27.08 -0.65
C VAL A 122 -4.96 25.85 0.18
N LYS A 123 -4.91 24.65 -0.41
CA LYS A 123 -5.36 23.41 0.23
C LYS A 123 -4.54 23.09 1.48
N LEU A 124 -3.22 23.19 1.39
CA LEU A 124 -2.30 22.78 2.47
C LEU A 124 -2.50 23.57 3.76
N PHE A 125 -2.76 24.88 3.66
CA PHE A 125 -2.86 25.77 4.83
C PHE A 125 -4.24 25.75 5.50
N THR A 126 -5.29 25.29 4.82
CA THR A 126 -6.64 25.34 5.38
C THR A 126 -6.85 24.41 6.58
N LYS A 127 -6.13 23.29 6.65
CA LYS A 127 -6.21 22.40 7.81
C LYS A 127 -5.71 23.08 9.09
N GLU A 128 -4.52 23.66 9.07
CA GLU A 128 -3.93 24.35 10.23
C GLU A 128 -4.78 25.54 10.68
N LEU A 129 -5.27 26.34 9.71
CA LEU A 129 -6.18 27.45 10.01
C LEU A 129 -7.46 26.96 10.69
N PHE A 130 -8.10 25.92 10.15
CA PHE A 130 -9.35 25.39 10.69
C PHE A 130 -9.14 24.81 12.09
N GLU A 131 -8.10 23.99 12.29
CA GLU A 131 -7.77 23.44 13.59
C GLU A 131 -7.57 24.57 14.62
N ASN A 132 -6.79 25.60 14.31
CA ASN A 132 -6.56 26.70 15.26
C ASN A 132 -7.81 27.54 15.54
N LEU A 133 -8.68 27.76 14.55
CA LEU A 133 -9.96 28.43 14.76
C LEU A 133 -10.85 27.64 15.73
N LEU A 134 -10.90 26.33 15.58
CA LEU A 134 -11.68 25.45 16.46
C LEU A 134 -11.11 25.40 17.88
N HIS A 135 -9.78 25.33 18.04
CA HIS A 135 -9.14 25.43 19.35
C HIS A 135 -9.39 26.78 20.03
N SER A 136 -9.63 27.83 19.25
CA SER A 136 -9.98 29.17 19.75
C SER A 136 -11.48 29.34 20.03
N GLY A 137 -12.30 28.30 19.86
CA GLY A 137 -13.76 28.37 20.06
C GLY A 137 -14.52 29.13 18.97
N LYS A 138 -13.92 29.36 17.80
CA LYS A 138 -14.48 30.20 16.72
C LYS A 138 -15.21 29.40 15.65
N ASP A 139 -16.09 28.49 16.08
CA ASP A 139 -16.83 27.60 15.17
C ASP A 139 -17.70 28.38 14.18
N GLY A 140 -18.43 29.39 14.69
CA GLY A 140 -19.34 30.19 13.88
C GLY A 140 -18.61 30.97 12.78
N ASP A 141 -17.43 31.51 13.08
CA ASP A 141 -16.63 32.21 12.08
C ASP A 141 -16.10 31.29 10.99
N LEU A 142 -15.71 30.06 11.36
CA LEU A 142 -15.31 29.05 10.38
C LEU A 142 -16.50 28.67 9.47
N LEU A 143 -17.70 28.50 10.02
CA LEU A 143 -18.89 28.21 9.21
C LEU A 143 -19.23 29.36 8.25
N ILE A 144 -19.21 30.61 8.74
CA ILE A 144 -19.38 31.80 7.90
C ILE A 144 -18.33 31.84 6.79
N PHE A 145 -17.08 31.49 7.10
CA PHE A 145 -16.02 31.40 6.10
C PHE A 145 -16.33 30.35 5.02
N LEU A 146 -16.74 29.14 5.43
CA LEU A 146 -17.06 28.04 4.49
C LEU A 146 -18.26 28.37 3.59
N ASP A 147 -19.25 29.12 4.08
CA ASP A 147 -20.39 29.58 3.30
C ASP A 147 -20.02 30.63 2.26
N ALA A 148 -18.95 31.38 2.51
CA ALA A 148 -18.48 32.42 1.62
C ALA A 148 -17.56 31.89 0.48
N ILE A 149 -17.08 30.64 0.58
CA ILE A 149 -16.27 30.01 -0.47
C ILE A 149 -17.13 29.68 -1.70
N PRO A 150 -16.71 30.06 -2.93
CA PRO A 150 -17.41 29.69 -4.16
C PRO A 150 -17.57 28.17 -4.32
N LEU A 151 -18.70 27.74 -4.92
CA LEU A 151 -19.02 26.32 -5.14
C LEU A 151 -17.86 25.53 -5.79
N LYS A 152 -17.16 26.15 -6.76
CA LYS A 152 -15.97 25.60 -7.40
C LYS A 152 -14.77 25.63 -6.44
N GLY A 153 -14.67 24.59 -5.61
CA GLY A 153 -13.62 24.43 -4.59
C GLY A 153 -14.17 24.14 -3.20
N GLN A 154 -15.44 24.53 -2.95
CA GLN A 154 -16.12 24.33 -1.67
C GLN A 154 -16.06 22.89 -1.11
N PRO A 155 -16.16 21.81 -1.91
CA PRO A 155 -16.15 20.45 -1.35
C PRO A 155 -14.88 20.08 -0.59
N TYR A 156 -13.71 20.49 -1.07
CA TYR A 156 -12.44 20.22 -0.39
C TYR A 156 -12.40 20.89 1.00
N TYR A 157 -12.81 22.16 1.07
CA TYR A 157 -12.80 22.91 2.33
C TYR A 157 -13.85 22.41 3.31
N LEU A 158 -15.05 22.08 2.82
CA LEU A 158 -16.09 21.45 3.64
C LEU A 158 -15.60 20.12 4.22
N LYS A 159 -14.99 19.25 3.41
CA LYS A 159 -14.42 17.98 3.89
C LYS A 159 -13.33 18.20 4.94
N THR A 160 -12.39 19.11 4.67
CA THR A 160 -11.32 19.45 5.63
C THR A 160 -11.88 19.99 6.93
N ALA A 161 -12.87 20.89 6.86
CA ALA A 161 -13.52 21.45 8.04
C ALA A 161 -14.27 20.38 8.84
N ALA A 162 -15.04 19.50 8.19
CA ALA A 162 -15.75 18.41 8.85
C ALA A 162 -14.78 17.49 9.63
N LYS A 163 -13.64 17.13 9.02
CA LYS A 163 -12.56 16.40 9.70
C LYS A 163 -12.03 17.15 10.93
N CYS A 164 -11.85 18.47 10.82
CA CYS A 164 -11.39 19.28 11.95
C CYS A 164 -12.45 19.34 13.07
N PHE A 165 -13.74 19.49 12.73
CA PHE A 165 -14.84 19.45 13.69
C PHE A 165 -14.95 18.09 14.40
N LEU A 166 -14.75 16.98 13.68
CA LEU A 166 -14.70 15.65 14.25
C LEU A 166 -13.59 15.48 15.28
N LYS A 167 -12.38 15.98 14.98
CA LYS A 167 -11.24 15.92 15.90
C LYS A 167 -11.50 16.62 17.23
N VAL A 168 -12.27 17.71 17.22
CA VAL A 168 -12.64 18.46 18.44
C VAL A 168 -13.96 17.97 19.06
N GLY A 169 -14.49 16.82 18.61
CA GLY A 169 -15.69 16.19 19.17
C GLY A 169 -17.02 16.83 18.74
N LYS A 170 -17.03 17.73 17.76
CA LYS A 170 -18.23 18.43 17.28
C LYS A 170 -18.89 17.67 16.13
N THR A 171 -19.39 16.46 16.42
CA THR A 171 -19.98 15.53 15.44
C THR A 171 -21.20 16.11 14.71
N ASP A 172 -22.04 16.89 15.39
CA ASP A 172 -23.27 17.45 14.81
C ASP A 172 -22.98 18.51 13.74
N ILE A 173 -21.91 19.29 13.93
CA ILE A 173 -21.47 20.26 12.93
C ILE A 173 -20.87 19.55 11.72
N ALA A 174 -20.04 18.53 11.95
CA ALA A 174 -19.52 17.69 10.87
C ALA A 174 -20.65 17.02 10.07
N MET A 175 -21.72 16.57 10.75
CA MET A 175 -22.92 16.02 10.13
C MET A 175 -23.61 17.02 9.20
N ASN A 176 -23.82 18.26 9.66
CA ASN A 176 -24.43 19.30 8.84
C ASN A 176 -23.57 19.63 7.60
N ILE A 177 -22.24 19.61 7.74
CA ILE A 177 -21.33 19.77 6.61
C ILE A 177 -21.43 18.58 5.64
N ALA A 178 -21.51 17.34 6.13
CA ALA A 178 -21.69 16.16 5.30
C ALA A 178 -23.01 16.23 4.50
N LYS A 179 -24.11 16.63 5.13
CA LYS A 179 -25.42 16.87 4.46
C LYS A 179 -25.34 17.97 3.40
N LYS A 180 -24.51 19.00 3.60
CA LYS A 180 -24.23 20.03 2.58
C LYS A 180 -23.40 19.47 1.42
N LEU A 181 -22.36 18.70 1.74
CA LEU A 181 -21.51 18.02 0.75
C LEU A 181 -22.29 17.04 -0.11
N GLU A 182 -23.23 16.29 0.45
CA GLU A 182 -24.06 15.31 -0.26
C GLU A 182 -24.79 15.95 -1.46
N LYS A 183 -25.23 17.21 -1.31
CA LYS A 183 -25.92 17.95 -2.38
C LYS A 183 -24.97 18.45 -3.49
N ILE A 184 -23.69 18.65 -3.17
CA ILE A 184 -22.72 19.30 -4.06
C ILE A 184 -21.81 18.26 -4.73
N GLN A 185 -21.27 17.33 -3.94
CA GLN A 185 -20.33 16.30 -4.36
C GLN A 185 -20.47 15.04 -3.47
N PRO A 186 -21.38 14.10 -3.81
CA PRO A 186 -21.67 12.90 -3.01
C PRO A 186 -20.43 12.06 -2.66
N VAL A 187 -19.45 11.98 -3.57
CA VAL A 187 -18.20 11.22 -3.34
C VAL A 187 -17.41 11.77 -2.15
N GLU A 188 -17.32 13.10 -2.00
CA GLU A 188 -16.61 13.70 -0.86
C GLU A 188 -17.42 13.60 0.42
N ALA A 189 -18.76 13.68 0.32
CA ALA A 189 -19.66 13.42 1.43
C ALA A 189 -19.47 12.00 2.00
N SER A 190 -19.28 11.00 1.14
CA SER A 190 -19.00 9.61 1.55
C SER A 190 -17.83 9.50 2.49
N SER A 191 -16.71 10.17 2.18
CA SER A 191 -15.54 10.15 3.05
C SER A 191 -15.85 10.78 4.41
N VAL A 192 -16.58 11.91 4.44
CA VAL A 192 -16.90 12.58 5.70
C VAL A 192 -17.89 11.76 6.53
N TYR A 193 -18.94 11.20 5.93
CA TYR A 193 -19.87 10.33 6.64
C TYR A 193 -19.16 9.10 7.21
N SER A 194 -18.19 8.53 6.48
CA SER A 194 -17.37 7.41 6.96
C SER A 194 -16.54 7.81 8.19
N ASP A 195 -15.88 8.99 8.17
CA ASP A 195 -15.14 9.50 9.33
C ASP A 195 -16.07 9.74 10.55
N ILE A 196 -17.30 10.26 10.33
CA ILE A 196 -18.29 10.46 11.41
C ILE A 196 -18.76 9.10 11.95
N LEU A 197 -19.01 8.14 11.07
CA LEU A 197 -19.46 6.79 11.39
C LEU A 197 -18.41 6.07 12.24
N GLU A 198 -17.14 6.08 11.83
CA GLU A 198 -16.01 5.56 12.60
C GLU A 198 -15.99 6.17 13.99
N LYS A 199 -16.09 7.51 14.07
CA LYS A 199 -16.07 8.20 15.37
C LYS A 199 -17.22 7.79 16.27
N LYS A 200 -18.43 7.60 15.73
CA LYS A 200 -19.58 7.12 16.51
C LYS A 200 -19.40 5.69 16.98
N VAL A 201 -18.80 4.82 16.18
CA VAL A 201 -18.47 3.44 16.57
C VAL A 201 -17.42 3.43 17.69
N GLU A 202 -16.40 4.29 17.63
CA GLU A 202 -15.38 4.43 18.68
C GLU A 202 -15.97 4.78 20.05
N ILE A 203 -16.97 5.69 20.08
CA ILE A 203 -17.65 6.13 21.31
C ILE A 203 -18.93 5.33 21.61
N GLU A 204 -19.09 4.16 20.99
CA GLU A 204 -20.18 3.20 21.22
C GLU A 204 -21.61 3.74 20.96
N GLN A 205 -21.74 4.76 20.11
CA GLN A 205 -23.01 5.34 19.68
C GLN A 205 -23.59 4.62 18.45
N TYR A 206 -23.85 3.31 18.56
CA TYR A 206 -24.23 2.46 17.42
C TYR A 206 -25.62 2.75 16.84
N ASP A 207 -26.61 3.01 17.70
CA ASP A 207 -27.97 3.30 17.25
C ASP A 207 -28.03 4.65 16.51
N ASP A 208 -27.29 5.66 16.99
CA ASP A 208 -27.12 6.94 16.30
C ASP A 208 -26.42 6.78 14.94
N ALA A 209 -25.39 5.93 14.88
CA ALA A 209 -24.69 5.62 13.65
C ALA A 209 -25.62 4.98 12.60
N LEU A 210 -26.44 4.01 13.01
CA LEU A 210 -27.42 3.39 12.13
C LEU A 210 -28.52 4.37 11.70
N GLN A 211 -29.02 5.19 12.62
CA GLN A 211 -30.02 6.22 12.31
C GLN A 211 -29.48 7.25 11.31
N MET A 212 -28.24 7.70 11.50
CA MET A 212 -27.56 8.58 10.55
C MET A 212 -27.54 7.98 9.14
N ILE A 213 -27.12 6.72 9.01
CA ILE A 213 -27.05 6.04 7.71
C ILE A 213 -28.44 6.02 7.04
N ARG A 214 -29.51 5.77 7.80
CA ARG A 214 -30.89 5.75 7.31
C ARG A 214 -31.40 7.11 6.82
N GLU A 215 -30.89 8.21 7.38
CA GLU A 215 -31.25 9.58 6.98
C GLU A 215 -30.64 10.00 5.63
N ILE A 216 -29.61 9.30 5.15
CA ILE A 216 -28.94 9.59 3.89
C ILE A 216 -29.88 9.27 2.72
N LYS A 217 -30.02 10.24 1.81
CA LYS A 217 -30.98 10.15 0.70
C LYS A 217 -30.42 9.38 -0.47
N GLU A 218 -29.13 9.56 -0.78
CA GLU A 218 -28.48 8.88 -1.88
C GLU A 218 -28.26 7.39 -1.52
N LYS A 219 -28.84 6.50 -2.33
CA LYS A 219 -28.92 5.08 -2.05
C LYS A 219 -27.54 4.43 -2.01
N THR A 220 -26.68 4.74 -2.97
CA THR A 220 -25.34 4.11 -3.13
C THR A 220 -24.43 4.44 -1.94
N LEU A 221 -24.46 5.69 -1.49
CA LEU A 221 -23.76 6.22 -0.34
C LEU A 221 -24.23 5.54 0.94
N ARG A 222 -25.55 5.41 1.13
CA ARG A 222 -26.12 4.68 2.26
C ARG A 222 -25.66 3.23 2.30
N GLU A 223 -25.69 2.53 1.15
CA GLU A 223 -25.24 1.14 1.03
C GLU A 223 -23.74 0.98 1.34
N ASN A 224 -22.91 1.90 0.87
CA ASN A 224 -21.48 1.88 1.17
C ASN A 224 -21.20 2.15 2.66
N LEU A 225 -21.94 3.05 3.29
CA LEU A 225 -21.79 3.32 4.72
C LEU A 225 -22.30 2.16 5.59
N LEU A 226 -23.30 1.39 5.14
CA LEU A 226 -23.66 0.14 5.81
C LEU A 226 -22.49 -0.85 5.79
N ALA A 227 -21.79 -0.98 4.66
CA ALA A 227 -20.62 -1.84 4.57
C ALA A 227 -19.44 -1.35 5.44
N ASP A 228 -19.19 -0.03 5.47
CA ASP A 228 -18.25 0.60 6.40
C ASP A 228 -18.62 0.29 7.86
N PHE A 229 -19.90 0.40 8.20
CA PHE A 229 -20.39 0.16 9.55
C PHE A 229 -20.15 -1.29 9.99
N GLY A 230 -20.37 -2.25 9.08
CA GLY A 230 -20.04 -3.66 9.31
C GLY A 230 -18.54 -3.86 9.54
N ARG A 231 -17.68 -3.21 8.75
CA ARG A 231 -16.21 -3.25 8.96
C ARG A 231 -15.80 -2.70 10.32
N TYR A 232 -16.28 -1.53 10.70
CA TYR A 232 -15.92 -0.92 11.99
C TYR A 232 -16.42 -1.72 13.19
N LEU A 233 -17.56 -2.41 13.05
CA LEU A 233 -18.09 -3.28 14.10
C LEU A 233 -17.47 -4.67 14.15
N LEU A 234 -16.72 -5.09 13.13
CA LEU A 234 -16.07 -6.41 13.10
C LEU A 234 -15.17 -6.61 14.34
N GLU A 235 -14.41 -5.58 14.72
CA GLU A 235 -13.54 -5.59 15.90
C GLU A 235 -14.30 -5.49 17.24
N LYS A 236 -15.61 -5.19 17.20
CA LYS A 236 -16.48 -5.06 18.39
C LYS A 236 -17.23 -6.36 18.71
N GLY A 237 -16.95 -7.45 18.00
CA GLY A 237 -17.45 -8.80 18.30
C GLY A 237 -18.98 -8.87 18.29
N ASP A 238 -19.59 -9.19 19.42
CA ASP A 238 -21.04 -9.43 19.53
C ASP A 238 -21.89 -8.22 19.13
N LYS A 239 -21.35 -7.00 19.26
CA LYS A 239 -22.05 -5.76 18.84
C LYS A 239 -22.33 -5.73 17.34
N LEU A 240 -21.52 -6.39 16.51
CA LEU A 240 -21.80 -6.56 15.07
C LEU A 240 -23.16 -7.22 14.84
N PHE A 241 -23.44 -8.30 15.57
CA PHE A 241 -24.65 -9.10 15.38
C PHE A 241 -25.87 -8.44 16.03
N GLU A 242 -25.71 -7.82 17.20
CA GLU A 242 -26.77 -7.02 17.83
C GLU A 242 -27.27 -5.92 16.89
N MET A 243 -26.34 -5.21 16.23
CA MET A 243 -26.72 -4.15 15.30
C MET A 243 -27.39 -4.70 14.05
N ALA A 244 -26.92 -5.83 13.52
CA ALA A 244 -27.57 -6.48 12.39
C ALA A 244 -29.00 -6.92 12.72
N GLU A 245 -29.32 -7.35 13.94
CA GLU A 245 -30.69 -7.70 14.34
C GLU A 245 -31.66 -6.52 14.24
N LYS A 246 -31.19 -5.28 14.45
CA LYS A 246 -31.97 -4.04 14.32
C LYS A 246 -32.15 -3.57 12.87
N MET A 247 -31.53 -4.24 11.90
CA MET A 247 -31.55 -3.86 10.48
C MET A 247 -32.65 -4.55 9.69
N LYS A 248 -33.15 -3.86 8.66
CA LYS A 248 -34.02 -4.46 7.65
C LYS A 248 -33.24 -5.46 6.79
N ARG A 249 -33.95 -6.37 6.13
CA ARG A 249 -33.33 -7.45 5.32
C ARG A 249 -32.38 -6.91 4.27
N GLU A 250 -32.76 -5.85 3.58
CA GLU A 250 -31.98 -5.23 2.52
C GLU A 250 -30.72 -4.56 3.06
N GLU A 251 -30.81 -3.95 4.26
CA GLU A 251 -29.68 -3.30 4.93
C GLU A 251 -28.59 -4.31 5.33
N LYS A 252 -29.00 -5.49 5.81
CA LYS A 252 -28.09 -6.56 6.27
C LYS A 252 -27.14 -7.03 5.16
N VAL A 253 -27.62 -7.11 3.93
CA VAL A 253 -26.81 -7.57 2.78
C VAL A 253 -25.62 -6.64 2.58
N PHE A 254 -25.84 -5.33 2.60
CA PHE A 254 -24.77 -4.34 2.48
C PHE A 254 -23.87 -4.31 3.71
N PHE A 255 -24.47 -4.44 4.90
CA PHE A 255 -23.75 -4.48 6.16
C PHE A 255 -22.72 -5.62 6.24
N PHE A 256 -23.06 -6.80 5.72
CA PHE A 256 -22.17 -7.96 5.71
C PHE A 256 -21.31 -8.11 4.44
N ARG A 257 -21.49 -7.23 3.44
CA ARG A 257 -20.92 -7.35 2.08
C ARG A 257 -19.41 -7.55 2.06
N ASP A 258 -18.68 -6.81 2.89
CA ASP A 258 -17.21 -6.72 2.84
C ASP A 258 -16.53 -7.45 4.01
N ILE A 259 -17.31 -8.16 4.85
CA ILE A 259 -16.81 -8.85 6.05
C ILE A 259 -17.09 -10.36 6.06
N GLY A 260 -17.75 -10.89 5.02
CA GLY A 260 -18.13 -12.31 4.94
C GLY A 260 -16.95 -13.26 5.15
N LYS A 261 -15.81 -12.97 4.50
CA LYS A 261 -14.58 -13.79 4.63
C LYS A 261 -14.01 -13.83 6.03
N PHE A 262 -14.04 -12.70 6.74
CA PHE A 262 -13.57 -12.61 8.12
C PHE A 262 -14.50 -13.41 9.05
N LEU A 263 -15.82 -13.26 8.89
CA LEU A 263 -16.80 -14.03 9.67
C LEU A 263 -16.71 -15.54 9.42
N GLY A 264 -16.34 -15.95 8.20
CA GLY A 264 -16.00 -17.33 7.89
C GLY A 264 -14.80 -17.84 8.68
N LYS A 265 -13.68 -17.07 8.68
CA LYS A 265 -12.46 -17.39 9.43
C LYS A 265 -12.67 -17.44 10.95
N GLU A 266 -13.55 -16.60 11.49
CA GLU A 266 -13.92 -16.65 12.91
C GLU A 266 -14.93 -17.76 13.24
N GLY A 267 -15.41 -18.50 12.24
CA GLY A 267 -16.39 -19.55 12.42
C GLY A 267 -17.79 -19.04 12.79
N LYS A 268 -18.08 -17.75 12.60
CA LYS A 268 -19.36 -17.09 12.96
C LYS A 268 -20.46 -17.27 11.90
N HIS A 269 -20.22 -18.07 10.86
CA HIS A 269 -21.13 -18.30 9.74
C HIS A 269 -22.56 -18.73 10.16
N LYS A 270 -22.75 -19.51 11.22
CA LYS A 270 -24.10 -19.96 11.65
C LYS A 270 -25.00 -18.80 12.07
N VAL A 271 -24.45 -17.86 12.85
CA VAL A 271 -25.18 -16.65 13.28
C VAL A 271 -25.48 -15.77 12.07
N LEU A 272 -24.48 -15.57 11.19
CA LEU A 272 -24.65 -14.82 9.95
C LEU A 272 -25.75 -15.41 9.04
N LEU A 273 -25.78 -16.74 8.87
CA LEU A 273 -26.79 -17.42 8.05
C LEU A 273 -28.21 -17.18 8.58
N LYS A 274 -28.40 -17.21 9.91
CA LYS A 274 -29.67 -16.89 10.54
C LYS A 274 -30.07 -15.44 10.31
N LEU A 275 -29.11 -14.51 10.38
CA LEU A 275 -29.38 -13.08 10.15
C LEU A 275 -29.74 -12.77 8.70
N LEU A 276 -29.16 -13.51 7.75
CA LEU A 276 -29.41 -13.38 6.31
C LEU A 276 -30.63 -14.21 5.84
N GLU A 277 -31.33 -14.91 6.72
CA GLU A 277 -32.51 -15.69 6.34
C GLU A 277 -33.59 -14.81 5.72
N GLY A 278 -34.05 -15.20 4.52
CA GLY A 278 -35.02 -14.43 3.74
C GLY A 278 -34.49 -13.14 3.11
N CYS A 279 -33.18 -12.87 3.16
CA CYS A 279 -32.55 -11.78 2.42
C CYS A 279 -32.27 -12.19 0.97
N GLU A 280 -32.37 -11.24 0.05
CA GLU A 280 -32.00 -11.41 -1.36
C GLU A 280 -30.54 -11.00 -1.60
N ASN A 281 -29.95 -11.39 -2.74
CA ASN A 281 -28.59 -11.00 -3.14
C ASN A 281 -27.48 -11.34 -2.12
N THR A 282 -27.61 -12.47 -1.41
CA THR A 282 -26.66 -12.90 -0.37
C THR A 282 -25.47 -13.70 -0.93
N GLU A 283 -25.51 -14.10 -2.19
CA GLU A 283 -24.60 -15.07 -2.79
C GLU A 283 -23.13 -14.68 -2.71
N LYS A 284 -22.79 -13.39 -2.86
CA LYS A 284 -21.42 -12.89 -2.69
C LYS A 284 -20.95 -13.01 -1.23
N ILE A 285 -21.81 -12.74 -0.26
CA ILE A 285 -21.45 -12.86 1.16
C ILE A 285 -21.20 -14.33 1.50
N LEU A 286 -22.09 -15.22 1.05
CA LEU A 286 -22.00 -16.66 1.31
C LEU A 286 -20.77 -17.28 0.64
N SER A 287 -20.37 -16.83 -0.54
CA SER A 287 -19.13 -17.28 -1.17
C SER A 287 -17.89 -16.86 -0.36
N GLU A 288 -17.83 -15.60 0.08
CA GLU A 288 -16.75 -15.12 0.93
C GLU A 288 -16.67 -15.86 2.26
N VAL A 289 -17.81 -16.14 2.90
CA VAL A 289 -17.90 -16.94 4.13
C VAL A 289 -17.35 -18.35 3.90
N SER A 290 -17.72 -18.98 2.78
CA SER A 290 -17.22 -20.31 2.41
C SER A 290 -15.71 -20.31 2.23
N GLU A 291 -15.15 -19.30 1.57
CA GLU A 291 -13.69 -19.14 1.46
C GLU A 291 -13.00 -18.96 2.82
N GLY A 292 -13.61 -18.17 3.71
CA GLY A 292 -13.11 -17.97 5.07
C GLY A 292 -13.03 -19.29 5.84
N LEU A 293 -14.10 -20.09 5.78
CA LEU A 293 -14.17 -21.42 6.41
C LEU A 293 -13.14 -22.40 5.84
N LEU A 294 -12.97 -22.43 4.51
CA LEU A 294 -11.94 -23.26 3.87
C LEU A 294 -10.53 -22.88 4.33
N SER A 295 -10.25 -21.59 4.49
CA SER A 295 -8.91 -21.13 4.92
C SER A 295 -8.50 -21.56 6.34
N ILE A 296 -9.44 -22.07 7.14
CA ILE A 296 -9.20 -22.63 8.47
C ILE A 296 -9.53 -24.13 8.55
N GLY A 297 -9.69 -24.82 7.41
CA GLY A 297 -9.93 -26.27 7.35
C GLY A 297 -11.35 -26.73 7.70
N ARG A 298 -12.34 -25.81 7.82
CA ARG A 298 -13.74 -26.18 8.10
C ARG A 298 -14.50 -26.51 6.81
N ILE A 299 -14.15 -27.63 6.19
CA ILE A 299 -14.58 -27.98 4.84
C ILE A 299 -16.09 -28.26 4.78
N GLU A 300 -16.64 -29.02 5.71
CA GLU A 300 -18.05 -29.40 5.72
C GLU A 300 -18.95 -28.18 5.89
N ASP A 301 -18.60 -27.28 6.81
CA ASP A 301 -19.32 -26.02 7.01
C ASP A 301 -19.22 -25.12 5.76
N ALA A 302 -18.06 -25.04 5.13
CA ALA A 302 -17.87 -24.26 3.90
C ALA A 302 -18.76 -24.79 2.76
N LEU A 303 -18.81 -26.09 2.56
CA LEU A 303 -19.66 -26.72 1.55
C LEU A 303 -21.16 -26.53 1.86
N ALA A 304 -21.55 -26.63 3.12
CA ALA A 304 -22.94 -26.39 3.54
C ALA A 304 -23.38 -24.94 3.27
N VAL A 305 -22.47 -23.96 3.44
CA VAL A 305 -22.72 -22.56 3.08
C VAL A 305 -22.77 -22.40 1.55
N ALA A 306 -21.84 -23.01 0.83
CA ALA A 306 -21.74 -22.91 -0.63
C ALA A 306 -22.93 -23.54 -1.36
N GLU A 307 -23.53 -24.61 -0.82
CA GLU A 307 -24.71 -25.24 -1.43
C GLU A 307 -25.89 -24.26 -1.57
N LYS A 308 -25.97 -23.25 -0.69
CA LYS A 308 -27.00 -22.19 -0.75
C LYS A 308 -26.84 -21.23 -1.93
N ILE A 309 -25.69 -21.23 -2.61
CA ILE A 309 -25.41 -20.37 -3.78
C ILE A 309 -25.33 -21.14 -5.09
N ARG A 310 -25.52 -22.46 -5.06
CA ARG A 310 -25.34 -23.36 -6.22
C ARG A 310 -26.09 -22.86 -7.46
N ASP A 311 -27.38 -22.58 -7.32
CA ASP A 311 -28.23 -22.19 -8.46
C ASP A 311 -28.12 -20.70 -8.82
N LYS A 312 -27.42 -19.89 -8.01
CA LYS A 312 -27.29 -18.45 -8.19
C LYS A 312 -25.97 -18.05 -8.84
N ILE A 313 -24.87 -18.67 -8.43
CA ILE A 313 -23.53 -18.44 -8.99
C ILE A 313 -22.78 -19.77 -9.07
N GLU A 314 -23.18 -20.61 -10.04
CA GLU A 314 -22.66 -21.97 -10.24
C GLU A 314 -21.12 -22.01 -10.32
N PHE A 315 -20.51 -21.09 -11.08
CA PHE A 315 -19.06 -21.02 -11.21
C PHE A 315 -18.35 -20.84 -9.86
N THR A 316 -18.88 -20.00 -8.98
CA THR A 316 -18.32 -19.75 -7.65
C THR A 316 -18.52 -20.96 -6.74
N TYR A 317 -19.68 -21.62 -6.81
CA TYR A 317 -19.92 -22.88 -6.10
C TYR A 317 -18.89 -23.97 -6.50
N LEU A 318 -18.67 -24.18 -7.79
CA LEU A 318 -17.70 -25.15 -8.31
C LEU A 318 -16.25 -24.77 -7.94
N SER A 319 -15.93 -23.46 -7.91
CA SER A 319 -14.64 -22.98 -7.43
C SER A 319 -14.40 -23.32 -5.95
N ILE A 320 -15.42 -23.18 -5.10
CA ILE A 320 -15.35 -23.57 -3.68
C ILE A 320 -15.14 -25.09 -3.55
N ILE A 321 -15.85 -25.89 -4.35
CA ILE A 321 -15.63 -27.35 -4.40
C ILE A 321 -14.17 -27.66 -4.76
N SER A 322 -13.62 -27.05 -5.82
CA SER A 322 -12.25 -27.31 -6.24
C SER A 322 -11.20 -26.95 -5.17
N LYS A 323 -11.44 -25.87 -4.42
CA LYS A 323 -10.59 -25.48 -3.27
C LYS A 323 -10.72 -26.49 -2.12
N ALA A 324 -11.92 -26.96 -1.81
CA ALA A 324 -12.14 -27.99 -0.80
C ALA A 324 -11.45 -29.31 -1.15
N VAL A 325 -11.52 -29.74 -2.42
CA VAL A 325 -10.78 -30.92 -2.93
C VAL A 325 -9.28 -30.75 -2.69
N ASN A 326 -8.71 -29.58 -2.97
CA ASN A 326 -7.29 -29.32 -2.72
C ASN A 326 -6.91 -29.53 -1.25
N ILE A 327 -7.70 -28.96 -0.34
CA ILE A 327 -7.45 -29.07 1.10
C ILE A 327 -7.55 -30.54 1.55
N LEU A 328 -8.58 -31.27 1.12
CA LEU A 328 -8.74 -32.69 1.44
C LEU A 328 -7.57 -33.53 0.92
N VAL A 329 -7.07 -33.25 -0.28
CA VAL A 329 -5.88 -33.93 -0.83
C VAL A 329 -4.64 -33.63 0.02
N GLU A 330 -4.43 -32.38 0.39
CA GLU A 330 -3.30 -31.98 1.24
C GLU A 330 -3.37 -32.58 2.66
N GLU A 331 -4.58 -32.85 3.17
CA GLU A 331 -4.81 -33.57 4.42
C GLU A 331 -4.74 -35.11 4.27
N GLY A 332 -4.57 -35.63 3.05
CA GLY A 332 -4.53 -37.07 2.76
C GLY A 332 -5.90 -37.76 2.74
N LYS A 333 -7.01 -37.01 2.79
CA LYS A 333 -8.39 -37.52 2.74
C LYS A 333 -8.85 -37.74 1.29
N LEU A 334 -8.14 -38.63 0.58
CA LEU A 334 -8.28 -38.79 -0.88
C LEU A 334 -9.66 -39.30 -1.32
N ASP A 335 -10.29 -40.21 -0.56
CA ASP A 335 -11.61 -40.74 -0.91
C ASP A 335 -12.72 -39.67 -0.80
N GLU A 336 -12.64 -38.80 0.22
CA GLU A 336 -13.55 -37.68 0.39
C GLU A 336 -13.33 -36.63 -0.71
N ALA A 337 -12.06 -36.34 -1.02
CA ALA A 337 -11.69 -35.45 -2.11
C ALA A 337 -12.21 -35.95 -3.46
N PHE A 338 -12.15 -37.27 -3.69
CA PHE A 338 -12.64 -37.90 -4.92
C PHE A 338 -14.16 -37.75 -5.06
N LYS A 339 -14.93 -38.15 -4.04
CA LYS A 339 -16.40 -37.98 -4.02
C LYS A 339 -16.82 -36.53 -4.24
N LEU A 340 -16.04 -35.60 -3.71
CA LEU A 340 -16.31 -34.18 -3.87
C LEU A 340 -15.97 -33.69 -5.28
N ALA A 341 -14.87 -34.16 -5.88
CA ALA A 341 -14.48 -33.85 -7.25
C ALA A 341 -15.51 -34.35 -8.28
N GLU A 342 -16.17 -35.48 -8.03
CA GLU A 342 -17.24 -36.00 -8.89
C GLU A 342 -18.39 -34.99 -9.08
N LYS A 343 -18.64 -34.10 -8.10
CA LYS A 343 -19.65 -33.03 -8.24
C LYS A 343 -19.31 -31.98 -9.30
N THR A 344 -18.05 -31.94 -9.72
CA THR A 344 -17.55 -31.02 -10.76
C THR A 344 -17.43 -31.69 -12.12
N LYS A 345 -17.88 -32.95 -12.23
CA LYS A 345 -17.90 -33.69 -13.51
C LYS A 345 -18.60 -32.84 -14.58
N ASP A 346 -18.07 -32.91 -15.80
CA ASP A 346 -18.54 -32.15 -16.95
C ASP A 346 -18.28 -30.63 -16.87
N THR A 347 -17.47 -30.17 -15.91
CA THR A 347 -17.07 -28.77 -15.78
C THR A 347 -15.55 -28.60 -15.93
N PRO A 348 -15.05 -27.41 -16.31
CA PRO A 348 -13.61 -27.16 -16.39
C PRO A 348 -12.86 -27.36 -15.06
N PHE A 349 -13.56 -27.32 -13.91
CA PHE A 349 -12.96 -27.55 -12.60
C PHE A 349 -12.59 -29.01 -12.35
N PHE A 350 -13.19 -29.96 -13.09
CA PHE A 350 -12.94 -31.39 -12.93
C PHE A 350 -11.46 -31.73 -13.13
N TYR A 351 -10.85 -31.27 -14.24
CA TYR A 351 -9.44 -31.52 -14.55
C TYR A 351 -8.50 -31.00 -13.46
N GLY A 352 -8.80 -29.82 -12.93
CA GLY A 352 -8.05 -29.24 -11.81
C GLY A 352 -8.21 -30.00 -10.50
N CYS A 353 -9.30 -30.75 -10.31
CA CYS A 353 -9.52 -31.64 -9.17
C CYS A 353 -8.81 -32.99 -9.38
N ILE A 354 -8.99 -33.61 -10.55
CA ILE A 354 -8.37 -34.89 -10.92
C ILE A 354 -6.84 -34.79 -10.88
N SER A 355 -6.27 -33.68 -11.35
CA SER A 355 -4.82 -33.47 -11.27
C SER A 355 -4.28 -33.46 -9.83
N LYS A 356 -5.02 -32.86 -8.89
CA LYS A 356 -4.62 -32.87 -7.48
C LYS A 356 -4.75 -34.26 -6.87
N LEU A 357 -5.88 -34.92 -7.14
CA LEU A 357 -6.12 -36.31 -6.71
C LEU A 357 -5.05 -37.25 -7.25
N PHE A 358 -4.61 -37.06 -8.49
CA PHE A 358 -3.51 -37.80 -9.09
C PHE A 358 -2.21 -37.62 -8.31
N GLY A 359 -1.84 -36.38 -8.02
CA GLY A 359 -0.68 -36.12 -7.18
C GLY A 359 -0.81 -36.76 -5.79
N GLY A 360 -2.01 -36.71 -5.20
CA GLY A 360 -2.32 -37.32 -3.91
C GLY A 360 -2.18 -38.84 -3.90
N TYR A 361 -2.78 -39.55 -4.85
CA TYR A 361 -2.70 -41.00 -4.94
C TYR A 361 -1.29 -41.50 -5.27
N VAL A 362 -0.56 -40.78 -6.13
CA VAL A 362 0.88 -41.05 -6.36
C VAL A 362 1.64 -40.88 -5.06
N GLY A 363 1.40 -39.78 -4.32
CA GLY A 363 2.08 -39.48 -3.05
C GLY A 363 1.90 -40.53 -1.95
N VAL A 364 0.80 -41.31 -1.99
CA VAL A 364 0.55 -42.44 -1.06
C VAL A 364 0.86 -43.81 -1.68
N LYS A 365 1.58 -43.85 -2.81
CA LYS A 365 1.93 -45.07 -3.57
C LYS A 365 0.74 -45.91 -4.06
N ASN A 366 -0.45 -45.31 -4.21
CA ASN A 366 -1.63 -46.01 -4.69
C ASN A 366 -1.76 -45.88 -6.23
N SER A 367 -0.94 -46.66 -6.95
CA SER A 367 -0.93 -46.63 -8.43
C SER A 367 -2.23 -47.13 -9.05
N GLU A 368 -2.98 -48.00 -8.37
CA GLU A 368 -4.26 -48.49 -8.89
C GLU A 368 -5.29 -47.36 -8.93
N LYS A 369 -5.46 -46.62 -7.82
CA LYS A 369 -6.34 -45.45 -7.78
C LYS A 369 -5.85 -44.31 -8.66
N ALA A 370 -4.54 -44.05 -8.72
CA ALA A 370 -3.98 -43.07 -9.63
C ALA A 370 -4.31 -43.39 -11.10
N ARG A 371 -4.31 -44.67 -11.50
CA ARG A 371 -4.77 -45.08 -12.83
C ARG A 371 -6.28 -44.95 -13.00
N GLU A 372 -7.06 -45.37 -12.01
CA GLU A 372 -8.52 -45.28 -12.04
C GLU A 372 -9.00 -43.87 -12.35
N ILE A 373 -8.43 -42.85 -11.71
CA ILE A 373 -8.81 -41.45 -11.94
C ILE A 373 -8.37 -40.92 -13.31
N LEU A 374 -7.25 -41.40 -13.87
CA LEU A 374 -6.84 -41.00 -15.22
C LEU A 374 -7.79 -41.58 -16.27
N ASN A 375 -8.30 -42.79 -16.03
CA ASN A 375 -9.29 -43.42 -16.90
C ASN A 375 -10.67 -42.72 -16.87
N LEU A 376 -10.90 -41.79 -15.95
CA LEU A 376 -12.10 -40.93 -15.96
C LEU A 376 -12.02 -39.83 -17.04
N VAL A 377 -10.85 -39.67 -17.68
CA VAL A 377 -10.59 -38.66 -18.69
C VAL A 377 -10.40 -39.37 -20.03
N GLU A 378 -11.31 -39.12 -20.96
CA GLU A 378 -11.34 -39.80 -22.27
C GLU A 378 -10.24 -39.29 -23.22
N ASP A 379 -9.91 -38.00 -23.15
CA ASP A 379 -8.90 -37.39 -24.02
C ASP A 379 -7.48 -37.61 -23.46
N GLU A 380 -6.66 -38.33 -24.23
CA GLU A 380 -5.25 -38.59 -23.92
C GLU A 380 -4.44 -37.31 -23.70
N LYS A 381 -4.75 -36.22 -24.42
CA LYS A 381 -4.09 -34.92 -24.20
C LYS A 381 -4.43 -34.33 -22.84
N GLU A 382 -5.65 -34.54 -22.36
CA GLU A 382 -6.05 -34.06 -21.04
C GLU A 382 -5.44 -34.92 -19.93
N VAL A 383 -5.24 -36.23 -20.17
CA VAL A 383 -4.43 -37.09 -19.29
C VAL A 383 -2.99 -36.56 -19.21
N GLU A 384 -2.38 -36.21 -20.34
CA GLU A 384 -1.05 -35.59 -20.37
C GLU A 384 -1.02 -34.27 -19.61
N ASN A 385 -2.03 -33.41 -19.76
CA ASN A 385 -2.17 -32.16 -19.01
C ASN A 385 -2.30 -32.38 -17.50
N ILE A 386 -3.04 -33.41 -17.08
CA ILE A 386 -3.22 -33.78 -15.67
C ILE A 386 -1.89 -34.21 -15.05
N VAL A 387 -1.18 -35.10 -15.74
CA VAL A 387 0.12 -35.64 -15.32
C VAL A 387 1.18 -34.54 -15.31
N SER A 388 1.10 -33.63 -16.29
CA SER A 388 2.04 -32.52 -16.45
C SER A 388 1.71 -31.30 -15.60
N ASN A 389 0.60 -31.29 -14.86
CA ASN A 389 0.17 -30.12 -14.12
C ASN A 389 1.17 -29.75 -13.01
N PRO A 390 1.52 -28.46 -12.82
CA PRO A 390 2.36 -28.05 -11.70
C PRO A 390 1.80 -28.41 -10.32
N SER A 391 0.47 -28.47 -10.17
CA SER A 391 -0.19 -28.79 -8.90
C SER A 391 0.00 -30.25 -8.50
N SER A 392 -0.12 -31.17 -9.47
CA SER A 392 0.13 -32.60 -9.21
C SER A 392 1.59 -32.83 -8.85
N ALA A 393 2.52 -32.21 -9.58
CA ALA A 393 3.95 -32.26 -9.28
C ALA A 393 4.26 -31.73 -7.88
N TYR A 394 3.64 -30.61 -7.46
CA TYR A 394 3.79 -30.07 -6.11
C TYR A 394 3.31 -31.03 -5.03
N ILE A 395 2.12 -31.62 -5.19
CA ILE A 395 1.57 -32.59 -4.22
C ILE A 395 2.46 -33.83 -4.12
N ILE A 396 2.94 -34.34 -5.27
CA ILE A 396 3.88 -35.47 -5.31
C ILE A 396 5.17 -35.12 -4.57
N ALA A 397 5.76 -33.96 -4.86
CA ALA A 397 7.01 -33.55 -4.21
C ALA A 397 6.85 -33.29 -2.71
N LYS A 398 5.67 -32.86 -2.25
CA LYS A 398 5.34 -32.68 -0.82
C LYS A 398 5.19 -34.01 -0.07
N SER A 399 4.91 -35.10 -0.78
CA SER A 399 4.84 -36.44 -0.19
C SER A 399 6.19 -36.91 0.37
N ASN A 400 6.22 -38.01 1.13
CA ASN A 400 7.45 -38.58 1.68
C ASN A 400 8.20 -39.50 0.69
N LEU A 401 7.83 -39.46 -0.59
CA LEU A 401 8.48 -40.27 -1.63
C LEU A 401 9.77 -39.64 -2.12
N SER A 402 10.76 -40.49 -2.38
CA SER A 402 11.94 -40.10 -3.16
C SER A 402 11.59 -39.98 -4.65
N ALA A 403 12.40 -39.22 -5.39
CA ALA A 403 12.26 -39.09 -6.84
C ALA A 403 12.25 -40.45 -7.56
N LYS A 404 13.05 -41.42 -7.10
CA LYS A 404 13.10 -42.76 -7.69
C LYS A 404 11.77 -43.51 -7.54
N GLU A 405 11.20 -43.51 -6.34
CA GLU A 405 9.91 -44.16 -6.08
C GLU A 405 8.79 -43.51 -6.90
N VAL A 406 8.82 -42.18 -7.04
CA VAL A 406 7.87 -41.46 -7.90
C VAL A 406 7.99 -41.91 -9.36
N LEU A 407 9.20 -41.99 -9.90
CA LEU A 407 9.44 -42.41 -11.28
C LEU A 407 9.03 -43.87 -11.52
N GLU A 408 9.28 -44.77 -10.56
CA GLU A 408 8.79 -46.15 -10.60
C GLU A 408 7.26 -46.22 -10.64
N ILE A 409 6.55 -45.33 -9.94
CA ILE A 409 5.09 -45.23 -10.00
C ILE A 409 4.65 -44.76 -11.39
N PHE A 410 5.29 -43.74 -11.96
CA PHE A 410 4.99 -43.28 -13.32
C PHE A 410 5.20 -44.36 -14.38
N GLU A 411 6.29 -45.12 -14.28
CA GLU A 411 6.57 -46.27 -15.14
C GLU A 411 5.47 -47.33 -14.98
N LYS A 412 5.10 -47.69 -13.75
CA LYS A 412 3.99 -48.62 -13.48
C LYS A 412 2.68 -48.14 -14.03
N LEU A 413 2.43 -46.83 -14.05
CA LEU A 413 1.23 -46.21 -14.59
C LEU A 413 1.20 -46.19 -16.12
N ASN A 414 2.36 -46.37 -16.78
CA ASN A 414 2.57 -46.16 -18.20
C ASN A 414 2.24 -44.72 -18.64
N VAL A 415 2.62 -43.74 -17.81
CA VAL A 415 2.48 -42.30 -18.12
C VAL A 415 3.81 -41.58 -17.90
N SER A 416 4.13 -40.63 -18.79
CA SER A 416 5.37 -39.87 -18.70
C SER A 416 5.17 -38.63 -17.83
N PRO A 417 5.91 -38.46 -16.71
CA PRO A 417 5.80 -37.27 -15.90
C PRO A 417 6.43 -36.06 -16.60
N HIS A 418 5.89 -34.88 -16.37
CA HIS A 418 6.56 -33.64 -16.75
C HIS A 418 7.73 -33.35 -15.79
N LEU A 419 8.88 -33.94 -16.11
CA LEU A 419 10.10 -33.93 -15.28
C LEU A 419 10.49 -32.52 -14.80
N ILE A 420 10.33 -31.50 -15.64
CA ILE A 420 10.63 -30.11 -15.29
C ILE A 420 9.74 -29.60 -14.14
N ASN A 421 8.45 -29.97 -14.11
CA ASN A 421 7.54 -29.51 -13.06
C ASN A 421 7.83 -30.24 -11.73
N LEU A 422 8.22 -31.51 -11.81
CA LEU A 422 8.73 -32.24 -10.63
C LEU A 422 10.01 -31.62 -10.09
N ILE A 423 10.96 -31.23 -10.95
CA ILE A 423 12.18 -30.54 -10.53
C ILE A 423 11.85 -29.24 -9.81
N TYR A 424 11.01 -28.38 -10.39
CA TYR A 424 10.62 -27.13 -9.74
C TYR A 424 9.88 -27.35 -8.42
N ALA A 425 9.02 -28.37 -8.34
CA ALA A 425 8.33 -28.75 -7.12
C ALA A 425 9.30 -29.21 -6.01
N TYR A 426 10.24 -30.10 -6.31
CA TYR A 426 11.26 -30.54 -5.37
C TYR A 426 12.17 -29.39 -4.92
N ARG A 427 12.57 -28.51 -5.83
CA ARG A 427 13.36 -27.30 -5.50
C ARG A 427 12.63 -26.38 -4.53
N GLY A 428 11.37 -26.05 -4.82
CA GLY A 428 10.56 -25.19 -3.96
C GLY A 428 10.32 -25.75 -2.55
N LEU A 429 10.46 -27.07 -2.38
CA LEU A 429 10.39 -27.78 -1.10
C LEU A 429 11.77 -28.13 -0.52
N GLU A 430 12.84 -27.58 -1.10
CA GLU A 430 14.24 -27.77 -0.69
C GLU A 430 14.75 -29.23 -0.75
N LYS A 431 14.08 -30.08 -1.52
CA LYS A 431 14.47 -31.48 -1.78
C LYS A 431 15.44 -31.57 -2.95
N PHE A 432 16.62 -30.95 -2.80
CA PHE A 432 17.57 -30.79 -3.90
C PHE A 432 18.11 -32.12 -4.45
N ASP A 433 18.29 -33.15 -3.63
CA ASP A 433 18.75 -34.47 -4.08
C ASP A 433 17.72 -35.16 -4.99
N ASP A 434 16.43 -35.03 -4.66
CA ASP A 434 15.33 -35.52 -5.50
C ASP A 434 15.26 -34.71 -6.80
N ALA A 435 15.37 -33.38 -6.72
CA ALA A 435 15.42 -32.52 -7.90
C ALA A 435 16.57 -32.89 -8.85
N LEU A 436 17.76 -33.16 -8.32
CA LEU A 436 18.91 -33.61 -9.10
C LEU A 436 18.68 -34.99 -9.73
N THR A 437 18.10 -35.93 -8.97
CA THR A 437 17.76 -37.26 -9.49
C THR A 437 16.84 -37.16 -10.71
N VAL A 438 15.83 -36.28 -10.67
CA VAL A 438 14.94 -36.05 -11.82
C VAL A 438 15.67 -35.33 -12.96
N ALA A 439 16.51 -34.33 -12.65
CA ALA A 439 17.27 -33.58 -13.66
C ALA A 439 18.28 -34.47 -14.42
N GLU A 440 18.82 -35.51 -13.78
CA GLU A 440 19.75 -36.45 -14.40
C GLU A 440 19.19 -37.18 -15.62
N ILE A 441 17.86 -37.36 -15.65
CA ILE A 441 17.11 -38.08 -16.69
C ILE A 441 16.87 -37.21 -17.93
N LEU A 442 16.93 -35.88 -17.79
CA LEU A 442 16.71 -34.95 -18.90
C LEU A 442 17.80 -35.09 -19.98
N HIS A 443 17.42 -34.80 -21.22
CA HIS A 443 18.38 -34.62 -22.31
C HIS A 443 18.99 -33.21 -22.28
N GLU A 444 20.18 -33.06 -22.87
CA GLU A 444 20.78 -31.75 -23.09
C GLU A 444 19.97 -30.95 -24.13
N PRO A 445 19.84 -29.62 -24.00
CA PRO A 445 20.51 -28.73 -23.02
C PRO A 445 19.72 -28.52 -21.71
N LEU A 446 18.54 -29.13 -21.57
CA LEU A 446 17.64 -28.91 -20.43
C LEU A 446 18.23 -29.44 -19.13
N LYS A 447 18.92 -30.58 -19.18
CA LYS A 447 19.67 -31.15 -18.06
C LYS A 447 20.66 -30.14 -17.48
N SER A 448 21.57 -29.61 -18.31
CA SER A 448 22.55 -28.61 -17.90
C SER A 448 21.89 -27.38 -17.27
N LYS A 449 20.83 -26.86 -17.91
CA LYS A 449 20.07 -25.72 -17.37
C LYS A 449 19.48 -26.00 -15.98
N MET A 450 18.82 -27.13 -15.78
CA MET A 450 18.21 -27.48 -14.49
C MET A 450 19.25 -27.69 -13.39
N ILE A 451 20.38 -28.33 -13.71
CA ILE A 451 21.50 -28.49 -12.77
C ILE A 451 22.05 -27.12 -12.34
N TYR A 452 22.23 -26.19 -13.29
CA TYR A 452 22.66 -24.83 -12.98
C TYR A 452 21.70 -24.13 -12.01
N GLU A 453 20.40 -24.15 -12.31
CA GLU A 453 19.42 -23.46 -11.47
C GLU A 453 19.30 -24.06 -10.05
N ILE A 454 19.38 -25.40 -9.93
CA ILE A 454 19.44 -26.07 -8.62
C ILE A 454 20.68 -25.60 -7.83
N GLY A 455 21.84 -25.59 -8.48
CA GLY A 455 23.09 -25.18 -7.83
C GLY A 455 23.11 -23.69 -7.47
N GLU A 456 22.54 -22.82 -8.30
CA GLU A 456 22.43 -21.39 -8.02
C GLU A 456 21.58 -21.12 -6.76
N GLU A 457 20.49 -21.85 -6.60
CA GLU A 457 19.63 -21.74 -5.42
C GLU A 457 20.33 -22.21 -4.13
N LEU A 458 21.12 -23.29 -4.21
CA LEU A 458 21.96 -23.74 -3.09
C LEU A 458 22.97 -22.68 -2.67
N ILE A 459 23.59 -21.98 -3.63
CA ILE A 459 24.52 -20.87 -3.33
C ILE A 459 23.78 -19.74 -2.60
N LEU A 460 22.59 -19.35 -3.07
CA LEU A 460 21.80 -18.30 -2.43
C LEU A 460 21.40 -18.64 -0.98
N LYS A 461 21.23 -19.93 -0.66
CA LYS A 461 20.98 -20.42 0.70
C LYS A 461 22.26 -20.61 1.54
N GLY A 462 23.43 -20.33 0.97
CA GLY A 462 24.73 -20.47 1.64
C GLY A 462 25.31 -21.88 1.62
N GLU A 463 24.73 -22.80 0.85
CA GLU A 463 25.19 -24.19 0.67
C GLU A 463 26.18 -24.32 -0.50
N SER A 464 27.07 -23.34 -0.67
CA SER A 464 27.95 -23.20 -1.82
C SER A 464 28.91 -24.38 -2.03
N TYR A 465 29.29 -25.10 -0.97
CA TYR A 465 30.07 -26.34 -1.07
C TYR A 465 29.28 -27.49 -1.74
N LYS A 466 27.99 -27.65 -1.41
CA LYS A 466 27.14 -28.65 -2.10
C LYS A 466 26.93 -28.26 -3.56
N ALA A 467 26.71 -26.98 -3.84
CA ALA A 467 26.62 -26.48 -5.21
C ALA A 467 27.91 -26.76 -6.01
N LEU A 468 29.08 -26.61 -5.39
CA LEU A 468 30.38 -26.93 -6.00
C LEU A 468 30.54 -28.43 -6.27
N GLU A 469 30.10 -29.28 -5.34
CA GLU A 469 30.10 -30.74 -5.53
C GLU A 469 29.24 -31.14 -6.72
N ILE A 470 28.02 -30.62 -6.80
CA ILE A 470 27.10 -30.83 -7.93
C ILE A 470 27.74 -30.36 -9.23
N ALA A 471 28.29 -29.14 -9.25
CA ALA A 471 28.95 -28.60 -10.44
C ALA A 471 30.08 -29.49 -10.94
N ARG A 472 30.90 -30.02 -10.03
CA ARG A 472 31.98 -30.96 -10.35
C ARG A 472 31.46 -32.31 -10.84
N LYS A 473 30.44 -32.86 -10.17
CA LYS A 473 29.78 -34.13 -10.55
C LYS A 473 29.28 -34.07 -11.99
N PHE A 474 28.70 -32.94 -12.40
CA PHE A 474 28.12 -32.75 -13.73
C PHE A 474 29.03 -32.02 -14.72
N ASN A 475 30.28 -31.72 -14.34
CA ASN A 475 31.22 -30.93 -15.15
C ASN A 475 30.64 -29.57 -15.63
N HIS A 476 29.76 -28.95 -14.84
CA HIS A 476 29.11 -27.69 -15.18
C HIS A 476 30.02 -26.51 -14.84
N GLN A 477 30.79 -26.03 -15.83
CA GLN A 477 31.85 -25.04 -15.61
C GLN A 477 31.35 -23.72 -15.02
N ASP A 478 30.21 -23.17 -15.48
CA ASP A 478 29.72 -21.87 -14.99
C ASP A 478 29.22 -21.93 -13.54
N LEU A 479 28.52 -23.01 -13.18
CA LEU A 479 28.11 -23.26 -11.80
C LEU A 479 29.33 -23.50 -10.88
N GLU A 480 30.33 -24.27 -11.34
CA GLU A 480 31.57 -24.52 -10.58
C GLU A 480 32.28 -23.20 -10.28
N ALA A 481 32.35 -22.36 -11.31
CA ALA A 481 32.85 -20.99 -11.25
C ALA A 481 32.14 -20.18 -10.16
N LYS A 482 30.80 -20.10 -10.25
CA LYS A 482 29.96 -19.31 -9.35
C LYS A 482 30.04 -19.81 -7.90
N ALA A 483 29.91 -21.11 -7.69
CA ALA A 483 29.99 -21.74 -6.37
C ALA A 483 31.36 -21.52 -5.73
N SER A 484 32.45 -21.72 -6.50
CA SER A 484 33.81 -21.48 -6.00
C SER A 484 34.04 -20.02 -5.63
N GLY A 485 33.58 -19.08 -6.46
CA GLY A 485 33.67 -17.65 -6.19
C GLY A 485 32.97 -17.24 -4.88
N ASP A 486 31.77 -17.76 -4.65
CA ASP A 486 31.03 -17.50 -3.40
C ASP A 486 31.77 -18.09 -2.18
N ILE A 487 32.26 -19.32 -2.25
CA ILE A 487 33.03 -19.92 -1.15
C ILE A 487 34.29 -19.10 -0.86
N VAL A 488 35.05 -18.69 -1.89
CA VAL A 488 36.23 -17.84 -1.72
C VAL A 488 35.86 -16.55 -0.99
N PHE A 489 34.78 -15.89 -1.41
CA PHE A 489 34.29 -14.67 -0.76
C PHE A 489 33.95 -14.91 0.72
N GLN A 490 33.27 -16.02 1.05
CA GLN A 490 32.98 -16.39 2.44
C GLN A 490 34.25 -16.67 3.26
N CYS A 491 35.25 -17.34 2.69
CA CYS A 491 36.55 -17.58 3.34
C CYS A 491 37.28 -16.27 3.64
N LEU A 492 37.32 -15.33 2.69
CA LEU A 492 37.93 -14.01 2.87
C LEU A 492 37.26 -13.24 4.00
N ARG A 493 35.91 -13.19 4.05
CA ARG A 493 35.18 -12.55 5.16
C ARG A 493 35.51 -13.12 6.54
N LYS A 494 35.90 -14.39 6.61
CA LYS A 494 36.31 -15.08 7.84
C LYS A 494 37.82 -15.01 8.12
N GLY A 495 38.58 -14.26 7.32
CA GLY A 495 40.04 -14.15 7.43
C GLY A 495 40.80 -15.41 7.00
N LYS A 496 40.13 -16.37 6.35
CA LYS A 496 40.72 -17.66 5.95
C LYS A 496 41.36 -17.59 4.56
N ILE A 497 42.40 -16.77 4.42
CA ILE A 497 43.03 -16.46 3.13
C ILE A 497 43.65 -17.70 2.46
N TYR A 498 44.27 -18.60 3.21
CA TYR A 498 44.86 -19.82 2.65
C TYR A 498 43.81 -20.78 2.08
N GLU A 499 42.65 -20.88 2.73
CA GLU A 499 41.53 -21.69 2.24
C GLU A 499 40.94 -21.08 0.97
N ALA A 500 40.78 -19.75 0.94
CA ALA A 500 40.37 -18.99 -0.23
C ALA A 500 41.30 -19.22 -1.44
N LEU A 501 42.62 -19.17 -1.25
CA LEU A 501 43.61 -19.43 -2.29
C LEU A 501 43.57 -20.87 -2.80
N LYS A 502 43.41 -21.85 -1.89
CA LYS A 502 43.30 -23.26 -2.26
C LYS A 502 42.11 -23.48 -3.19
N ILE A 503 40.93 -22.97 -2.82
CA ILE A 503 39.70 -23.12 -3.61
C ILE A 503 39.82 -22.39 -4.94
N ALA A 504 40.37 -21.17 -4.96
CA ALA A 504 40.65 -20.45 -6.20
C ALA A 504 41.54 -21.25 -7.16
N GLY A 505 42.57 -21.94 -6.64
CA GLY A 505 43.47 -22.78 -7.42
C GLY A 505 42.79 -23.93 -8.15
N GLU A 506 41.69 -24.45 -7.59
CA GLU A 506 40.94 -25.59 -8.12
C GLU A 506 39.94 -25.22 -9.24
N ILE A 507 39.69 -23.92 -9.48
CA ILE A 507 38.66 -23.44 -10.42
C ILE A 507 39.07 -23.70 -11.87
N ARG A 508 38.37 -24.57 -12.60
CA ARG A 508 38.76 -24.92 -13.99
C ARG A 508 38.77 -23.73 -14.96
N ASN A 509 37.82 -22.81 -14.84
CA ASN A 509 37.73 -21.63 -15.72
C ASN A 509 38.88 -20.64 -15.46
N LYS A 510 39.82 -20.54 -16.40
CA LYS A 510 41.02 -19.67 -16.28
C LYS A 510 40.68 -18.19 -16.11
N LYS A 511 39.64 -17.69 -16.80
CA LYS A 511 39.24 -16.28 -16.75
C LYS A 511 38.72 -15.94 -15.36
N LEU A 512 37.77 -16.72 -14.85
CA LEU A 512 37.22 -16.49 -13.52
C LEU A 512 38.26 -16.75 -12.42
N ARG A 513 39.11 -17.76 -12.57
CA ARG A 513 40.22 -18.01 -11.64
C ARG A 513 41.08 -16.76 -11.44
N LYS A 514 41.40 -16.07 -12.54
CA LYS A 514 42.13 -14.79 -12.51
C LYS A 514 41.34 -13.71 -11.78
N GLU A 515 40.05 -13.57 -12.05
CA GLU A 515 39.18 -12.59 -11.38
C GLU A 515 39.10 -12.84 -9.86
N ILE A 516 38.98 -14.10 -9.44
CA ILE A 516 38.95 -14.49 -8.03
C ILE A 516 40.31 -14.27 -7.35
N TYR A 517 41.42 -14.55 -8.03
CA TYR A 517 42.75 -14.21 -7.49
C TYR A 517 42.94 -12.71 -7.31
N ASN A 518 42.45 -11.88 -8.24
CA ASN A 518 42.47 -10.42 -8.08
C ASN A 518 41.65 -9.99 -6.86
N MET A 519 40.46 -10.57 -6.66
CA MET A 519 39.62 -10.31 -5.49
C MET A 519 40.32 -10.68 -4.16
N ILE A 520 41.01 -11.83 -4.12
CA ILE A 520 41.81 -12.23 -2.95
C ILE A 520 42.94 -11.23 -2.71
N ALA A 521 43.68 -10.84 -3.77
CA ALA A 521 44.77 -9.88 -3.66
C ALA A 521 44.30 -8.52 -3.14
N ASP A 522 43.19 -8.00 -3.66
CA ASP A 522 42.56 -6.76 -3.20
C ASP A 522 42.16 -6.85 -1.72
N HIS A 523 41.62 -7.98 -1.28
CA HIS A 523 41.24 -8.18 0.11
C HIS A 523 42.46 -8.20 1.04
N VAL A 524 43.54 -8.89 0.66
CA VAL A 524 44.80 -8.91 1.42
C VAL A 524 45.37 -7.50 1.55
N LEU A 525 45.41 -6.73 0.47
CA LEU A 525 45.91 -5.35 0.46
C LEU A 525 45.09 -4.38 1.33
N ARG A 526 43.79 -4.65 1.53
CA ARG A 526 42.92 -3.83 2.39
C ARG A 526 43.04 -4.19 3.88
N CYS A 527 43.51 -5.38 4.19
CA CYS A 527 43.62 -5.89 5.57
C CYS A 527 45.05 -5.87 6.12
N SER A 528 46.06 -5.67 5.26
CA SER A 528 47.43 -5.27 5.61
C SER A 528 47.53 -3.78 5.86
#